data_AF-A0A950ZPS0-F1
#
_entry.id   AF-A0A950ZPS0-F1
#
_cell.length_a   1.000
_cell.length_b   1.000
_cell.length_c   1.000
_cell.angle_alpha   90.00
_cell.angle_beta   90.00
_cell.angle_gamma   90.00
#
_symmetry.space_group_name_H-M   'P 1'
#
loop_
_entity.id
_entity.type
_entity.pdbx_description
1 polymer ?
#
loop_
_entity_poly.entity_id
_entity_poly.type
_entity_poly.pdbx_seq_one_letter_code
_entity_poly.pdbx_strand_id
1 'polypeptide(L)'
;FGLGLPVLFQEQTYVYGLAAAQLVLMASNPRQLVPYRADVWAGERLSAGLQALPGRVFAPSFGGYIDASGADPGALGELMGAYGGHITPEGQQWLQAYGAALAARTYARVVVDPDWPAFFIPDVARDQHYSLTGPLFPANDEFWSWRTSRTPRADVYAAP
;
A
#
# COMPACT_ATOMS: atom_id res chain seq x y z
N PHE A 1 -15.62 -11.73 64.63
CA PHE A 1 -14.34 -11.26 64.06
C PHE A 1 -13.91 -12.23 62.96
N GLY A 2 -14.51 -12.12 61.78
CA GLY A 2 -14.16 -12.91 60.60
C GLY A 2 -13.14 -12.14 59.76
N LEU A 3 -12.02 -12.79 59.47
CA LEU A 3 -10.86 -12.28 58.76
C LEU A 3 -11.19 -11.94 57.29
N GLY A 4 -11.47 -10.67 57.01
CA GLY A 4 -11.61 -10.12 55.66
C GLY A 4 -10.27 -9.77 55.00
N LEU A 5 -9.32 -10.70 54.99
CA LEU A 5 -7.94 -10.46 54.52
C LEU A 5 -7.37 -11.31 53.36
N PRO A 6 -8.11 -12.18 52.63
CA PRO A 6 -7.52 -12.86 51.46
C PRO A 6 -7.77 -12.13 50.11
N VAL A 7 -8.71 -11.20 50.01
CA VAL A 7 -9.14 -10.65 48.70
C VAL A 7 -8.16 -9.61 48.14
N LEU A 8 -7.61 -8.74 48.99
CA LEU A 8 -6.74 -7.62 48.54
C LEU A 8 -5.37 -8.08 48.01
N PHE A 9 -4.80 -9.16 48.55
CA PHE A 9 -3.53 -9.72 48.06
C PHE A 9 -3.64 -10.35 46.67
N GLN A 10 -4.82 -10.90 46.37
CA GLN A 10 -5.10 -11.53 45.09
C GLN A 10 -5.19 -10.47 43.98
N GLU A 11 -5.90 -9.36 44.22
CA GLU A 11 -6.04 -8.26 43.25
C GLU A 11 -4.69 -7.59 42.91
N GLN A 12 -3.85 -7.31 43.91
CA GLN A 12 -2.52 -6.71 43.68
C GLN A 12 -1.62 -7.62 42.84
N THR A 13 -1.65 -8.93 43.11
CA THR A 13 -0.87 -9.91 42.34
C THR A 13 -1.30 -9.96 40.87
N TYR A 14 -2.61 -9.87 40.59
CA TYR A 14 -3.11 -9.80 39.23
C TYR A 14 -2.66 -8.53 38.50
N VAL A 15 -2.74 -7.36 39.17
CA VAL A 15 -2.32 -6.08 38.58
C VAL A 15 -0.82 -6.08 38.27
N TYR A 16 0.01 -6.55 39.19
CA TYR A 16 1.45 -6.66 38.95
C TYR A 16 1.79 -7.69 37.87
N GLY A 17 1.05 -8.81 37.81
CA GLY A 17 1.18 -9.80 36.75
C GLY A 17 0.84 -9.23 35.36
N LEU A 18 -0.25 -8.47 35.25
CA LEU A 18 -0.64 -7.80 34.01
C LEU A 18 0.35 -6.71 33.61
N ALA A 19 0.81 -5.90 34.56
CA ALA A 19 1.83 -4.87 34.30
C ALA A 19 3.15 -5.48 33.82
N ALA A 20 3.59 -6.59 34.44
CA ALA A 20 4.78 -7.32 34.00
C ALA A 20 4.59 -7.91 32.60
N ALA A 21 3.43 -8.53 32.32
CA ALA A 21 3.13 -9.07 30.99
C ALA A 21 3.13 -7.96 29.91
N GLN A 22 2.56 -6.80 30.21
CA GLN A 22 2.59 -5.64 29.31
C GLN A 22 4.02 -5.14 29.08
N LEU A 23 4.86 -5.07 30.12
CA LEU A 23 6.26 -4.70 30.00
C LEU A 23 7.05 -5.72 29.17
N VAL A 24 6.79 -7.01 29.32
CA VAL A 24 7.39 -8.06 28.48
C VAL A 24 6.95 -7.89 27.03
N LEU A 25 5.67 -7.64 26.77
CA LEU A 25 5.14 -7.41 25.40
C LEU A 25 5.72 -6.14 24.75
N MET A 26 5.96 -5.09 25.54
CA MET A 26 6.64 -3.87 25.08
C MET A 26 8.14 -4.09 24.84
N ALA A 27 8.80 -4.88 25.71
CA ALA A 27 10.21 -5.22 25.59
C ALA A 27 10.47 -6.20 24.43
N SER A 28 9.53 -7.11 24.14
CA SER A 28 9.52 -7.88 22.90
C SER A 28 9.21 -6.93 21.75
N ASN A 29 10.23 -6.25 21.23
CA ASN A 29 10.07 -5.24 20.19
C ASN A 29 9.43 -5.86 18.94
N PRO A 30 8.12 -5.66 18.69
CA PRO A 30 7.45 -6.31 17.56
C PRO A 30 7.96 -5.75 16.23
N ARG A 31 8.66 -4.60 16.23
CA ARG A 31 9.35 -4.05 15.06
C ARG A 31 10.54 -4.89 14.60
N GLN A 32 11.02 -5.85 15.41
CA GLN A 32 12.01 -6.82 14.95
C GLN A 32 11.39 -7.96 14.13
N LEU A 33 10.07 -8.14 14.20
CA LEU A 33 9.34 -9.18 13.48
C LEU A 33 8.61 -8.65 12.23
N VAL A 34 8.54 -7.33 12.09
CA VAL A 34 7.86 -6.64 10.99
C VAL A 34 8.84 -5.70 10.28
N PRO A 35 8.95 -5.75 8.95
CA PRO A 35 8.22 -6.62 8.03
C PRO A 35 8.60 -8.10 8.20
N TYR A 36 7.63 -9.00 7.97
CA TYR A 36 7.93 -10.42 7.92
C TYR A 36 8.91 -10.68 6.77
N ARG A 37 9.77 -11.70 6.87
CA ARG A 37 10.68 -12.06 5.77
C ARG A 37 9.96 -12.29 4.44
N ALA A 38 8.75 -12.87 4.50
CA ALA A 38 7.87 -13.04 3.35
C ALA A 38 7.49 -11.70 2.68
N ASP A 39 7.13 -10.68 3.48
CA ASP A 39 6.82 -9.34 2.98
C ASP A 39 8.05 -8.67 2.35
N VAL A 40 9.23 -8.87 2.94
CA VAL A 40 10.50 -8.36 2.39
C VAL A 40 10.75 -8.99 1.02
N TRP A 41 10.67 -10.31 0.91
CA TRP A 41 10.85 -11.01 -0.37
C TRP A 41 9.82 -10.61 -1.42
N ALA A 42 8.55 -10.50 -1.03
CA ALA A 42 7.50 -10.05 -1.93
C ALA A 42 7.74 -8.59 -2.38
N GLY A 43 8.18 -7.72 -1.47
CA GLY A 43 8.50 -6.32 -1.75
C GLY A 43 9.72 -6.14 -2.67
N GLU A 44 10.80 -6.89 -2.43
CA GLU A 44 11.98 -6.94 -3.31
C GLU A 44 11.61 -7.41 -4.72
N ARG A 45 10.81 -8.49 -4.80
CA ARG A 45 10.31 -9.03 -6.07
C ARG A 45 9.40 -8.04 -6.79
N LEU A 46 8.51 -7.36 -6.07
CA LEU A 46 7.65 -6.28 -6.61
C LEU A 46 8.48 -5.12 -7.16
N SER A 47 9.46 -4.63 -6.40
CA SER A 47 10.37 -3.56 -6.84
C SER A 47 11.14 -3.96 -8.10
N ALA A 48 11.72 -5.16 -8.11
CA ALA A 48 12.43 -5.68 -9.27
C ALA A 48 11.50 -5.83 -10.50
N GLY A 49 10.28 -6.32 -10.31
CA GLY A 49 9.28 -6.42 -11.36
C GLY A 49 8.90 -5.07 -11.96
N LEU A 50 8.69 -4.06 -11.11
CA LEU A 50 8.39 -2.68 -11.55
C LEU A 50 9.58 -2.06 -12.32
N GLN A 51 10.81 -2.28 -11.86
CA GLN A 51 12.02 -1.78 -12.52
C GLN A 51 12.32 -2.49 -13.85
N ALA A 52 11.88 -3.74 -13.99
CA ALA A 52 12.06 -4.52 -15.22
C ALA A 52 11.06 -4.16 -16.34
N LEU A 53 10.01 -3.39 -16.04
CA LEU A 53 9.06 -2.95 -17.06
C LEU A 53 9.72 -2.02 -18.08
N PRO A 54 9.43 -2.18 -19.38
CA PRO A 54 10.04 -1.34 -20.41
C PRO A 54 9.47 0.08 -20.40
N GLY A 55 10.37 1.06 -20.57
CA GLY A 55 10.04 2.47 -20.70
C GLY A 55 9.73 3.14 -19.36
N ARG A 56 9.22 4.38 -19.42
CA ARG A 56 8.90 5.15 -18.21
C ARG A 56 7.61 4.62 -17.59
N VAL A 57 7.66 4.27 -16.31
CA VAL A 57 6.53 3.73 -15.55
C VAL A 57 5.91 4.81 -14.67
N PHE A 58 4.58 4.91 -14.67
CA PHE A 58 3.82 5.65 -13.67
C PHE A 58 3.15 4.65 -12.71
N ALA A 59 3.61 4.59 -11.47
CA ALA A 59 3.10 3.63 -10.48
C ALA A 59 2.83 4.30 -9.11
N PRO A 60 1.82 5.17 -9.02
CA PRO A 60 1.59 6.01 -7.83
C PRO A 60 1.30 5.18 -6.57
N SER A 61 0.54 4.08 -6.65
CA SER A 61 0.32 3.17 -5.50
C SER A 61 1.59 2.49 -5.00
N PHE A 62 2.68 2.55 -5.76
CA PHE A 62 3.94 1.87 -5.47
C PHE A 62 5.08 2.84 -5.12
N GLY A 63 4.71 4.04 -4.66
CA GLY A 63 5.49 4.98 -3.83
C GLY A 63 6.86 4.49 -3.34
N GLY A 64 6.79 3.55 -2.40
CA GLY A 64 7.97 3.05 -1.69
C GLY A 64 8.76 1.95 -2.41
N TYR A 65 8.32 1.51 -3.60
CA TYR A 65 8.95 0.43 -4.36
C TYR A 65 9.68 0.95 -5.61
N ILE A 66 9.40 2.17 -6.04
CA ILE A 66 10.10 2.85 -7.14
C ILE A 66 10.46 4.28 -6.73
N ASP A 67 11.72 4.67 -6.90
CA ASP A 67 12.17 6.05 -6.62
C ASP A 67 11.49 7.11 -7.53
N ALA A 68 10.75 6.68 -8.56
CA ALA A 68 10.17 7.53 -9.59
C ALA A 68 8.68 7.88 -9.39
N SER A 69 8.00 7.36 -8.37
CA SER A 69 6.60 7.72 -8.11
C SER A 69 6.52 9.08 -7.44
N GLY A 70 6.39 10.14 -8.26
CA GLY A 70 6.33 11.52 -7.79
C GLY A 70 5.02 11.94 -7.11
N ALA A 71 4.17 11.01 -6.67
CA ALA A 71 2.91 11.34 -6.03
C ALA A 71 2.67 10.47 -4.78
N ASP A 72 2.36 11.13 -3.67
CA ASP A 72 1.94 10.48 -2.43
C ASP A 72 0.50 9.94 -2.59
N PRO A 73 0.27 8.63 -2.37
CA PRO A 73 -1.05 8.02 -2.52
C PRO A 73 -2.14 8.64 -1.64
N GLY A 74 -1.82 8.99 -0.41
CA GLY A 74 -2.77 9.58 0.54
C GLY A 74 -3.14 11.00 0.14
N ALA A 75 -2.16 11.79 -0.30
CA ALA A 75 -2.40 13.13 -0.83
C ALA A 75 -3.29 13.09 -2.08
N LEU A 76 -3.06 12.17 -3.01
CA LEU A 76 -3.93 11.99 -4.17
C LEU A 76 -5.35 11.60 -3.75
N GLY A 77 -5.51 10.68 -2.80
CA GLY A 77 -6.82 10.31 -2.28
C GLY A 77 -7.58 11.51 -1.73
N GLU A 78 -6.93 12.35 -0.92
CA GLU A 78 -7.52 13.56 -0.36
C GLU A 78 -7.95 14.56 -1.45
N LEU A 79 -7.07 14.84 -2.41
CA LEU A 79 -7.37 15.77 -3.52
C LEU A 79 -8.57 15.34 -4.36
N MET A 80 -8.82 14.03 -4.44
CA MET A 80 -9.91 13.42 -5.21
C MET A 80 -11.19 13.26 -4.40
N GLY A 81 -11.19 13.66 -3.13
CA GLY A 81 -12.35 13.57 -2.26
C GLY A 81 -12.58 12.19 -1.66
N ALA A 82 -11.55 11.35 -1.52
CA ALA A 82 -11.69 10.04 -0.87
C ALA A 82 -12.20 10.14 0.59
N TYR A 83 -11.93 11.27 1.26
CA TYR A 83 -12.37 11.51 2.64
C TYR A 83 -13.42 12.62 2.76
N GLY A 84 -13.43 13.60 1.83
CA GLY A 84 -14.36 14.73 1.83
C GLY A 84 -15.54 14.63 0.84
N GLY A 85 -15.58 13.61 -0.02
CA GLY A 85 -16.65 13.36 -1.00
C GLY A 85 -16.65 14.25 -2.25
N HIS A 86 -15.72 15.21 -2.34
CA HIS A 86 -15.64 16.14 -3.47
C HIS A 86 -14.20 16.31 -3.94
N ILE A 87 -14.00 16.35 -5.27
CA ILE A 87 -12.72 16.70 -5.86
C ILE A 87 -12.39 18.17 -5.56
N THR A 88 -11.15 18.42 -5.17
CA THR A 88 -10.61 19.76 -4.98
C THR A 88 -10.21 20.41 -6.32
N PRO A 89 -10.10 21.73 -6.41
CA PRO A 89 -9.55 22.39 -7.61
C PRO A 89 -8.16 21.88 -8.00
N GLU A 90 -7.29 21.64 -7.02
CA GLU A 90 -5.95 21.07 -7.20
C GLU A 90 -6.03 19.63 -7.71
N GLY A 91 -6.97 18.84 -7.20
CA GLY A 91 -7.25 17.52 -7.73
C GLY A 91 -7.68 17.56 -9.20
N GLN A 92 -8.56 18.49 -9.57
CA GLN A 92 -8.98 18.64 -10.97
C GLN A 92 -7.81 19.02 -11.88
N GLN A 93 -6.94 19.92 -11.44
CA GLN A 93 -5.71 20.29 -12.16
C GLN A 93 -4.76 19.10 -12.31
N TRP A 94 -4.58 18.33 -11.24
CA TRP A 94 -3.74 17.12 -11.27
C TRP A 94 -4.29 16.10 -12.28
N LEU A 95 -5.60 15.86 -12.30
CA LEU A 95 -6.24 14.91 -13.21
C LEU A 95 -6.06 15.32 -14.68
N GLN A 96 -6.20 16.62 -14.97
CA GLN A 96 -5.94 17.18 -16.30
C GLN A 96 -4.47 17.00 -16.70
N ALA A 97 -3.53 17.28 -15.79
CA ALA A 97 -2.11 17.10 -16.04
C ALA A 97 -1.74 15.62 -16.26
N TYR A 98 -2.33 14.72 -15.48
CA TYR A 98 -2.16 13.28 -15.65
C TYR A 98 -2.69 12.80 -17.01
N GLY A 99 -3.91 13.17 -17.38
CA GLY A 99 -4.48 12.87 -18.69
C GLY A 99 -3.64 13.40 -19.84
N ALA A 100 -3.16 14.64 -19.75
CA ALA A 100 -2.26 15.24 -20.74
C ALA A 100 -0.92 14.49 -20.84
N ALA A 101 -0.34 14.07 -19.71
CA ALA A 101 0.91 13.30 -19.71
C ALA A 101 0.74 11.92 -20.37
N LEU A 102 -0.41 11.27 -20.15
CA LEU A 102 -0.77 10.00 -20.78
C LEU A 102 -1.01 10.15 -22.29
N ALA A 103 -1.73 11.20 -22.69
CA ALA A 103 -1.97 11.54 -24.09
C ALA A 103 -0.66 11.80 -24.85
N ALA A 104 0.27 12.51 -24.20
CA ALA A 104 1.62 12.77 -24.70
C ALA A 104 2.55 11.55 -24.66
N ARG A 105 2.08 10.39 -24.20
CA ARG A 105 2.86 9.14 -24.06
C ARG A 105 4.12 9.31 -23.22
N THR A 106 4.07 10.19 -22.23
CA THR A 106 5.17 10.39 -21.28
C THR A 106 5.50 9.09 -20.53
N TYR A 107 4.49 8.25 -20.29
CA TYR A 107 4.62 6.97 -19.62
C TYR A 107 4.33 5.83 -20.60
N ALA A 108 5.22 4.84 -20.69
CA ALA A 108 4.98 3.63 -21.49
C ALA A 108 4.04 2.66 -20.77
N ARG A 109 4.04 2.71 -19.44
CA ARG A 109 3.27 1.82 -18.56
C ARG A 109 2.67 2.60 -17.41
N VAL A 110 1.44 2.25 -17.05
CA VAL A 110 0.78 2.66 -15.82
C VAL A 110 0.56 1.41 -14.99
N VAL A 111 1.02 1.41 -13.74
CA VAL A 111 0.87 0.27 -12.83
C VAL A 111 0.08 0.71 -11.61
N VAL A 112 -1.01 0.01 -11.33
CA VAL A 112 -1.94 0.39 -10.26
C VAL A 112 -2.25 -0.84 -9.42
N ASP A 113 -2.35 -0.66 -8.12
CA ASP A 113 -2.98 -1.66 -7.26
C ASP A 113 -4.50 -1.61 -7.47
N PRO A 114 -5.13 -2.67 -8.00
CA PRO A 114 -6.57 -2.70 -8.25
C PRO A 114 -7.41 -2.58 -6.98
N ASP A 115 -6.83 -2.87 -5.81
CA ASP A 115 -7.51 -2.75 -4.52
C ASP A 115 -7.32 -1.34 -3.89
N TRP A 116 -6.55 -0.44 -4.54
CA TRP A 116 -6.31 0.92 -4.06
C TRP A 116 -7.44 1.88 -4.45
N PRO A 117 -7.93 2.74 -3.54
CA PRO A 117 -9.09 3.64 -3.75
C PRO A 117 -8.96 4.66 -4.89
N ALA A 118 -7.83 4.78 -5.59
CA ALA A 118 -7.68 5.68 -6.73
C ALA A 118 -8.22 5.08 -8.04
N PHE A 119 -9.50 4.68 -8.04
CA PHE A 119 -10.17 4.03 -9.17
C PHE A 119 -10.15 4.84 -10.47
N PHE A 120 -10.03 6.17 -10.38
CA PHE A 120 -9.97 7.08 -11.52
C PHE A 120 -8.69 6.93 -12.36
N ILE A 121 -7.60 6.39 -11.81
CA ILE A 121 -6.32 6.27 -12.53
C ILE A 121 -6.42 5.29 -13.70
N PRO A 122 -6.93 4.06 -13.51
CA PRO A 122 -7.31 3.17 -14.60
C PRO A 122 -8.29 3.77 -15.61
N ASP A 123 -9.28 4.54 -15.16
CA ASP A 123 -10.28 5.16 -16.04
C ASP A 123 -9.63 6.14 -17.01
N VAL A 124 -8.85 7.09 -16.49
CA VAL A 124 -8.13 8.06 -17.35
C VAL A 124 -7.10 7.37 -18.24
N ALA A 125 -6.42 6.33 -17.76
CA ALA A 125 -5.51 5.55 -18.60
C ALA A 125 -6.24 4.92 -19.79
N ARG A 126 -7.41 4.31 -19.56
CA ARG A 126 -8.25 3.72 -20.62
C ARG A 126 -8.80 4.77 -21.57
N ASP A 127 -9.22 5.93 -21.08
CA ASP A 127 -9.67 7.06 -21.91
C ASP A 127 -8.55 7.55 -22.84
N GLN A 128 -7.28 7.40 -22.44
CA GLN A 128 -6.10 7.68 -23.27
C GLN A 128 -5.60 6.45 -24.05
N HIS A 129 -6.45 5.44 -24.23
CA HIS A 129 -6.19 4.22 -25.00
C HIS A 129 -5.08 3.31 -24.43
N TYR A 130 -4.78 3.39 -23.13
CA TYR A 130 -3.94 2.37 -22.50
C TYR A 130 -4.78 1.10 -22.30
N SER A 131 -4.19 -0.04 -22.64
CA SER A 131 -4.85 -1.35 -22.54
C SER A 131 -4.34 -2.11 -21.31
N LEU A 132 -5.25 -2.75 -20.58
CA LEU A 132 -4.86 -3.65 -19.49
C LEU A 132 -4.16 -4.87 -20.09
N THR A 133 -2.89 -5.05 -19.74
CA THR A 133 -2.07 -6.20 -20.16
C THR A 133 -2.13 -7.37 -19.19
N GLY A 134 -2.72 -7.15 -18.01
CA GLY A 134 -2.88 -8.13 -16.95
C GLY A 134 -2.07 -7.79 -15.70
N PRO A 135 -1.98 -8.71 -14.74
CA PRO A 135 -1.19 -8.51 -13.53
C PRO A 135 0.32 -8.57 -13.85
N LEU A 136 1.12 -7.80 -13.11
CA LEU A 136 2.58 -7.79 -13.19
C LEU A 136 3.17 -9.18 -12.92
N PHE A 137 2.58 -9.92 -11.99
CA PHE A 137 2.93 -11.31 -11.67
C PHE A 137 1.81 -12.26 -12.09
N PRO A 138 2.12 -13.35 -12.81
CA PRO A 138 1.14 -14.40 -13.14
C PRO A 138 0.44 -14.94 -11.88
N ALA A 139 -0.82 -15.37 -12.00
CA ALA A 139 -1.61 -15.84 -10.86
C ALA A 139 -1.03 -17.09 -10.15
N ASN A 140 -0.20 -17.87 -10.85
CA ASN A 140 0.48 -19.05 -10.34
C ASN A 140 1.93 -18.78 -9.88
N ASP A 141 2.33 -17.51 -9.79
CA ASP A 141 3.67 -17.11 -9.37
C ASP A 141 3.88 -17.22 -7.85
N GLU A 142 5.10 -17.54 -7.42
CA GLU A 142 5.45 -17.64 -5.99
C GLU A 142 5.26 -16.32 -5.22
N PHE A 143 5.24 -15.17 -5.91
CA PHE A 143 4.87 -13.88 -5.32
C PHE A 143 3.59 -13.98 -4.49
N TRP A 144 2.59 -14.72 -4.97
CA TRP A 144 1.31 -14.89 -4.29
C TRP A 144 1.38 -15.71 -3.00
N SER A 145 2.42 -16.52 -2.83
CA SER A 145 2.69 -17.26 -1.59
C SER A 145 3.30 -16.40 -0.49
N TRP A 146 3.97 -15.31 -0.86
CA TRP A 146 4.71 -14.46 0.07
C TRP A 146 4.05 -13.11 0.35
N ARG A 147 3.22 -12.62 -0.58
CA ARG A 147 2.56 -11.32 -0.41
C ARG A 147 1.53 -11.36 0.72
N THR A 148 1.40 -10.24 1.40
CA THR A 148 0.30 -9.95 2.33
C THR A 148 -0.49 -8.73 1.86
N SER A 149 -1.41 -8.20 2.67
CA SER A 149 -2.05 -6.91 2.39
C SER A 149 -1.07 -5.73 2.36
N ARG A 150 0.16 -5.89 2.87
CA ARG A 150 1.21 -4.86 2.81
C ARG A 150 2.00 -4.87 1.49
N THR A 151 1.94 -5.96 0.74
CA THR A 151 2.55 -6.06 -0.59
C THR A 151 1.42 -6.18 -1.62
N PRO A 152 0.98 -5.05 -2.20
CA PRO A 152 -0.23 -5.00 -2.99
C PRO A 152 -0.13 -5.78 -4.31
N ARG A 153 -1.28 -6.01 -4.92
CA ARG A 153 -1.37 -6.50 -6.30
C ARG A 153 -0.91 -5.39 -7.25
N ALA A 154 -0.56 -5.75 -8.47
CA ALA A 154 -0.14 -4.77 -9.48
C ALA A 154 -0.72 -5.14 -10.84
N ASP A 155 -1.65 -4.33 -11.34
CA ASP A 155 -2.19 -4.44 -12.69
C ASP A 155 -1.47 -3.45 -13.61
N VAL A 156 -1.10 -3.93 -14.80
CA VAL A 156 -0.25 -3.18 -15.74
C VAL A 156 -1.07 -2.77 -16.96
N TYR A 157 -1.10 -1.47 -17.22
CA TYR A 157 -1.68 -0.85 -18.40
C TYR A 157 -0.57 -0.38 -19.33
N ALA A 158 -0.70 -0.69 -20.63
CA ALA A 158 0.29 -0.38 -21.65
C ALA A 158 -0.25 0.65 -22.65
N ALA A 159 0.60 1.61 -23.01
CA ALA A 159 0.38 2.44 -24.18
C ALA A 159 0.25 1.54 -25.44
N PRO A 160 -0.57 1.95 -26.44
CA PRO A 160 -0.77 1.20 -27.67
C PRO A 160 0.50 1.09 -28.52
#